data_AF-A0A0N1JWJ0-F1
#
_entry.id   AF-A0A0N1JWJ0-F1
#
_cell.length_a   1.000
_cell.length_b   1.000
_cell.length_c   1.000
_cell.angle_alpha   90.00
_cell.angle_beta   90.00
_cell.angle_gamma   90.00
#
_symmetry.space_group_name_H-M   'P 1'
#
loop_
_entity.id
_entity.type
_entity.pdbx_description
1 polymer ?
#
loop_
_entity_poly.entity_id
_entity_poly.type
_entity_poly.pdbx_seq_one_letter_code
_entity_poly.pdbx_strand_id
1 'polypeptide(L)'
;MDTADIAGFASPHPERPPRPVDVDWPAVEKWLGLRLPDDYKRLADAHGPLDFGEYLWIHVPCVQENRFDYGDWLRETHRSARIEARAHPEGRGPAVHPDPGGLLAWGTTRGCDTLFWDVSASADPNAWTVVVRHGGSGRSRGLQQWHRYDLTLTQYLRHTVRDAWELPSPPGPLIGPLPGSAARTAFLETAAPWTPPAPAVPRLTEAERRIALKTGTGLEALRLLSPPPATPYLGGGTWEDLFAELGTRLPGEYLTLMAEYGAGCWSGWLRFLTPLRTGERRFLDHVEETTDAYLSLKEDFPEYHPLPMWPEPGGFLPFANSIDGDEIGWLTEGDDPDAWPLIVSPRHADQGEPWEHGLIDALVAWQRGTFVTAGLAGLDEDDDPIEFARFEAWTDAAYW
;
A
#
# COMPACT_ATOMS: atom_id res chain seq x y z
N MET A 1 28.26 17.55 29.09
CA MET A 1 27.16 17.80 28.16
C MET A 1 26.50 16.46 27.93
N ASP A 2 25.24 16.34 28.28
CA ASP A 2 24.49 15.11 28.07
C ASP A 2 24.43 14.83 26.56
N THR A 3 25.14 13.81 26.09
CA THR A 3 25.27 13.49 24.66
C THR A 3 23.99 12.87 24.09
N ALA A 4 22.96 12.71 24.92
CA ALA A 4 21.70 12.06 24.57
C ALA A 4 20.58 13.04 24.18
N ASP A 5 20.80 14.36 24.23
CA ASP A 5 19.81 15.37 23.87
C ASP A 5 20.22 16.12 22.58
N ILE A 6 19.25 16.28 21.68
CA ILE A 6 19.40 17.05 20.44
C ILE A 6 19.66 18.53 20.70
N ALA A 7 19.30 19.07 21.87
CA ALA A 7 19.57 20.45 22.26
C ALA A 7 21.07 20.82 22.22
N GLY A 8 21.97 19.83 22.25
CA GLY A 8 23.40 20.04 22.12
C GLY A 8 23.88 20.39 20.70
N PHE A 9 23.06 20.15 19.67
CA PHE A 9 23.42 20.36 18.25
C PHE A 9 22.27 20.80 17.36
N ALA A 10 21.07 21.00 17.91
CA ALA A 10 19.92 21.53 17.20
C ALA A 10 19.17 22.55 18.06
N SER A 11 18.56 23.55 17.41
CA SER A 11 17.75 24.59 18.03
C SER A 11 16.29 24.50 17.59
N PRO A 12 15.31 24.81 18.46
CA PRO A 12 13.91 24.89 18.07
C PRO A 12 13.68 25.87 16.92
N HIS A 13 12.89 25.48 15.94
CA HIS A 13 12.49 26.36 14.84
C HIS A 13 11.62 27.51 15.37
N PRO A 14 11.90 28.79 15.01
CA PRO A 14 11.24 29.94 15.63
C PRO A 14 9.72 29.99 15.39
N GLU A 15 9.28 29.65 14.17
CA GLU A 15 7.85 29.73 13.80
C GLU A 15 7.07 28.43 14.08
N ARG A 16 7.78 27.31 14.14
CA ARG A 16 7.20 25.96 14.29
C ARG A 16 7.92 25.24 15.42
N PRO A 17 7.93 25.79 16.65
CA PRO A 17 8.63 25.15 17.75
C PRO A 17 8.06 23.74 17.97
N PRO A 18 8.91 22.76 18.34
CA PRO A 18 8.47 21.42 18.70
C PRO A 18 7.38 21.46 19.77
N ARG A 19 6.51 20.46 19.76
CA ARG A 19 5.40 20.37 20.71
C ARG A 19 5.32 18.93 21.23
N PRO A 20 5.51 18.72 22.54
CA PRO A 20 5.48 17.38 23.11
C PRO A 20 4.09 16.76 23.00
N VAL A 21 4.07 15.44 22.95
CA VAL A 21 2.87 14.60 23.00
C VAL A 21 3.04 13.65 24.17
N ASP A 22 1.99 13.50 24.98
CA ASP A 22 2.02 12.61 26.16
C ASP A 22 1.88 11.16 25.70
N VAL A 23 2.96 10.39 25.73
CA VAL A 23 2.99 9.00 25.22
C VAL A 23 2.91 8.01 26.38
N ASP A 24 1.95 7.08 26.32
CA ASP A 24 1.92 5.93 27.23
C ASP A 24 2.94 4.87 26.78
N TRP A 25 4.20 5.08 27.17
CA TRP A 25 5.30 4.17 26.82
C TRP A 25 5.07 2.72 27.23
N PRO A 26 4.59 2.40 28.45
CA PRO A 26 4.24 1.02 28.81
C PRO A 26 3.24 0.37 27.86
N ALA A 27 2.21 1.10 27.40
CA ALA A 27 1.25 0.57 26.44
C ALA A 27 1.89 0.34 25.05
N VAL A 28 2.70 1.30 24.57
CA VAL A 28 3.42 1.19 23.29
C VAL A 28 4.40 0.01 23.29
N GLU A 29 5.25 -0.10 24.32
CA GLU A 29 6.23 -1.19 24.44
C GLU A 29 5.54 -2.56 24.57
N LYS A 30 4.39 -2.62 25.25
CA LYS A 30 3.57 -3.85 25.32
C LYS A 30 2.98 -4.23 23.96
N TRP A 31 2.52 -3.25 23.18
CA TRP A 31 1.96 -3.50 21.85
C TRP A 31 3.04 -3.94 20.85
N LEU A 32 4.22 -3.32 20.90
CA LEU A 32 5.39 -3.71 20.10
C LEU A 32 6.01 -5.04 20.56
N GLY A 33 5.78 -5.46 21.80
CA GLY A 33 6.50 -6.59 22.40
C GLY A 33 8.01 -6.32 22.59
N LEU A 34 8.42 -5.04 22.58
CA LEU A 34 9.80 -4.59 22.67
C LEU A 34 9.89 -3.37 23.59
N ARG A 35 11.02 -3.24 24.30
CA ARG A 35 11.38 -1.97 24.94
C ARG A 35 12.00 -1.03 23.92
N LEU A 36 11.82 0.28 24.07
CA LEU A 36 12.37 1.29 23.17
C LEU A 36 13.58 2.00 23.79
N PRO A 37 14.51 2.54 22.96
CA PRO A 37 15.64 3.33 23.44
C PRO A 37 15.21 4.53 24.30
N ASP A 38 15.93 4.79 25.39
CA ASP A 38 15.57 5.88 26.32
C ASP A 38 15.83 7.26 25.72
N ASP A 39 16.77 7.39 24.78
CA ASP A 39 17.02 8.64 24.05
C ASP A 39 15.86 9.00 23.11
N TYR A 40 15.27 8.02 22.44
CA TYR A 40 14.05 8.19 21.64
C TYR A 40 12.86 8.63 22.50
N LYS A 41 12.63 7.96 23.64
CA LYS A 41 11.52 8.31 24.56
C LYS A 41 11.67 9.74 25.08
N ARG A 42 12.88 10.13 25.52
CA ARG A 42 13.18 11.51 25.94
C ARG A 42 12.96 12.53 24.81
N LEU A 43 13.39 12.22 23.58
CA LEU A 43 13.19 13.08 22.43
C LEU A 43 11.69 13.28 22.14
N ALA A 44 10.91 12.20 22.13
CA ALA A 44 9.48 12.25 21.92
C ALA A 44 8.74 12.99 23.06
N ASP A 45 9.08 12.74 24.32
CA ASP A 45 8.49 13.41 25.49
C ASP A 45 8.78 14.93 25.51
N ALA A 46 9.96 15.34 25.02
CA ALA A 46 10.37 16.75 25.00
C ALA A 46 9.86 17.51 23.78
N HIS A 47 9.76 16.84 22.63
CA HIS A 47 9.62 17.52 21.34
C HIS A 47 8.44 17.03 20.48
N GLY A 48 7.89 15.85 20.77
CA GLY A 48 6.85 15.20 19.97
C GLY A 48 7.35 14.78 18.57
N PRO A 49 6.46 14.64 17.57
CA PRO A 49 6.87 14.34 16.20
C PRO A 49 7.69 15.51 15.64
N LEU A 50 8.83 15.19 15.02
CA LEU A 50 9.82 16.19 14.61
C LEU A 50 10.08 16.20 13.12
N ASP A 51 10.19 17.42 12.58
CA ASP A 51 10.85 17.75 11.32
C ASP A 51 12.26 18.26 11.67
N PHE A 52 13.22 17.35 11.62
CA PHE A 52 14.61 17.56 11.99
C PHE A 52 15.45 17.94 10.78
N GLY A 53 16.15 19.07 10.88
CA GLY A 53 17.01 19.61 9.82
C GLY A 53 16.30 19.80 8.48
N GLU A 54 15.00 20.09 8.52
CA GLU A 54 14.14 20.29 7.34
C GLU A 54 14.17 19.12 6.35
N TYR A 55 14.56 17.92 6.81
CA TYR A 55 14.74 16.76 5.93
C TYR A 55 14.28 15.44 6.53
N LEU A 56 14.51 15.22 7.83
CA LEU A 56 14.15 14.00 8.54
C LEU A 56 12.83 14.17 9.29
N TRP A 57 11.89 13.26 9.07
CA TRP A 57 10.71 13.12 9.91
C TRP A 57 10.94 12.01 10.92
N ILE A 58 10.95 12.38 12.20
CA ILE A 58 11.00 11.44 13.32
C ILE A 58 9.57 11.17 13.74
N HIS A 59 9.13 9.93 13.53
CA HIS A 59 7.79 9.49 13.87
C HIS A 59 7.77 9.06 15.33
N VAL A 60 6.81 9.59 16.09
CA VAL A 60 6.56 9.23 17.49
C VAL A 60 5.15 8.66 17.62
N PRO A 61 4.83 7.92 18.71
CA PRO A 61 3.49 7.37 18.94
C PRO A 61 2.45 8.48 19.12
N CYS A 62 1.93 8.99 18.01
CA CYS A 62 0.93 10.03 17.94
C CYS A 62 -0.09 9.75 16.82
N VAL A 63 -1.23 10.42 16.91
CA VAL A 63 -2.31 10.33 15.93
C VAL A 63 -2.79 11.71 15.55
N GLN A 64 -3.16 11.88 14.28
CA GLN A 64 -3.96 13.01 13.82
C GLN A 64 -4.99 12.48 12.83
N GLU A 65 -6.26 12.67 13.16
CA GLU A 65 -7.40 12.16 12.40
C GLU A 65 -7.29 12.48 10.89
N ASN A 66 -7.54 11.47 10.06
CA ASN A 66 -7.46 11.54 8.59
C ASN A 66 -6.10 11.96 8.02
N ARG A 67 -5.02 11.93 8.82
CA ARG A 67 -3.66 12.27 8.36
C ARG A 67 -2.60 11.26 8.74
N PHE A 68 -2.60 10.77 9.98
CA PHE A 68 -1.56 9.89 10.48
C PHE A 68 -2.04 9.09 11.68
N ASP A 69 -1.77 7.79 11.65
CA ASP A 69 -1.82 6.90 12.80
C ASP A 69 -0.48 6.17 12.88
N TYR A 70 0.16 6.22 14.06
CA TYR A 70 1.47 5.60 14.26
C TYR A 70 1.47 4.09 13.99
N GLY A 71 0.40 3.38 14.39
CA GLY A 71 0.27 1.94 14.21
C GLY A 71 0.09 1.57 12.74
N ASP A 72 -0.71 2.35 12.01
CA ASP A 72 -0.91 2.15 10.56
C ASP A 72 0.37 2.44 9.77
N TRP A 73 1.01 3.59 10.05
CA TRP A 73 2.29 3.94 9.45
C TRP A 73 3.35 2.85 9.68
N LEU A 74 3.46 2.34 10.91
CA LEU A 74 4.46 1.33 11.25
C LEU A 74 4.17 0.02 10.52
N ARG A 75 2.91 -0.43 10.49
CA ARG A 75 2.48 -1.66 9.80
C ARG A 75 2.75 -1.59 8.29
N GLU A 76 2.37 -0.49 7.65
CA GLU A 76 2.57 -0.28 6.21
C GLU A 76 4.06 -0.18 5.86
N THR A 77 4.82 0.55 6.69
CA THR A 77 6.28 0.69 6.51
C THR A 77 6.98 -0.65 6.67
N HIS A 78 6.60 -1.46 7.67
CA HIS A 78 7.16 -2.79 7.89
C HIS A 78 6.78 -3.78 6.80
N ARG A 79 5.52 -3.79 6.34
CA ARG A 79 5.08 -4.60 5.21
C ARG A 79 5.87 -4.25 3.95
N SER A 80 5.99 -2.98 3.62
CA SER A 80 6.76 -2.52 2.45
C SER A 80 8.24 -2.91 2.56
N ALA A 81 8.85 -2.68 3.71
CA ALA A 81 10.24 -3.06 3.98
C ALA A 81 10.48 -4.57 3.81
N ARG A 82 9.54 -5.40 4.26
CA ARG A 82 9.64 -6.86 4.13
C ARG A 82 9.53 -7.33 2.69
N ILE A 83 8.55 -6.82 1.93
CA ILE A 83 8.41 -7.10 0.49
C ILE A 83 9.71 -6.76 -0.26
N GLU A 84 10.27 -5.59 0.02
CA GLU A 84 11.53 -5.18 -0.59
C GLU A 84 12.73 -6.02 -0.15
N ALA A 85 12.79 -6.39 1.15
CA ALA A 85 13.81 -7.27 1.68
C ALA A 85 13.78 -8.67 1.03
N ARG A 86 12.60 -9.15 0.60
CA ARG A 86 12.48 -10.40 -0.18
C ARG A 86 12.93 -10.24 -1.62
N ALA A 87 12.64 -9.11 -2.24
CA ALA A 87 13.05 -8.79 -3.60
C ALA A 87 14.58 -8.55 -3.73
N HIS A 88 15.30 -8.46 -2.61
CA HIS A 88 16.74 -8.29 -2.61
C HIS A 88 17.48 -9.46 -3.27
N PRO A 89 18.54 -9.18 -4.07
CA PRO A 89 19.40 -10.22 -4.60
C PRO A 89 19.90 -11.16 -3.50
N GLU A 90 19.91 -12.47 -3.80
CA GLU A 90 20.30 -13.56 -2.89
C GLU A 90 19.34 -13.87 -1.73
N GLY A 91 18.18 -13.21 -1.60
CA GLY A 91 17.21 -13.49 -0.52
C GLY A 91 17.75 -13.16 0.89
N ARG A 92 18.69 -12.21 0.96
CA ARG A 92 19.41 -11.81 2.19
C ARG A 92 18.99 -10.44 2.72
N GLY A 93 17.79 -9.97 2.39
CA GLY A 93 17.27 -8.74 2.98
C GLY A 93 17.19 -8.86 4.50
N PRO A 94 17.21 -7.72 5.22
CA PRO A 94 17.09 -7.74 6.68
C PRO A 94 15.70 -8.25 7.09
N ALA A 95 15.64 -9.00 8.19
CA ALA A 95 14.38 -9.29 8.86
C ALA A 95 13.74 -7.98 9.35
N VAL A 96 12.41 -7.92 9.38
CA VAL A 96 11.64 -6.74 9.81
C VAL A 96 10.73 -7.17 10.95
N HIS A 97 10.62 -6.34 11.99
CA HIS A 97 9.73 -6.63 13.12
C HIS A 97 8.29 -6.88 12.61
N PRO A 98 7.55 -7.90 13.10
CA PRO A 98 7.74 -8.66 14.33
C PRO A 98 8.67 -9.88 14.28
N ASP A 99 9.36 -10.13 13.16
CA ASP A 99 10.29 -11.25 13.10
C ASP A 99 11.40 -11.12 14.15
N PRO A 100 11.87 -12.24 14.74
CA PRO A 100 12.93 -12.21 15.74
C PRO A 100 14.18 -11.47 15.27
N GLY A 101 14.57 -10.41 15.98
CA GLY A 101 15.71 -9.55 15.62
C GLY A 101 15.45 -8.62 14.43
N GLY A 102 14.20 -8.49 13.99
CA GLY A 102 13.82 -7.66 12.86
C GLY A 102 13.96 -6.15 13.12
N LEU A 103 14.16 -5.40 12.05
CA LEU A 103 14.30 -3.95 12.06
C LEU A 103 13.00 -3.26 12.51
N LEU A 104 13.11 -2.24 13.37
CA LEU A 104 11.98 -1.43 13.85
C LEU A 104 12.05 -0.01 13.26
N ALA A 105 11.05 0.41 12.48
CA ALA A 105 11.05 1.72 11.83
C ALA A 105 10.79 2.84 12.83
N TRP A 106 11.44 4.00 12.62
CA TRP A 106 11.26 5.18 13.48
C TRP A 106 11.25 6.51 12.75
N GLY A 107 11.64 6.55 11.48
CA GLY A 107 11.72 7.80 10.74
C GLY A 107 11.74 7.60 9.24
N THR A 108 11.50 8.71 8.52
CA THR A 108 11.59 8.78 7.07
C THR A 108 12.27 10.07 6.65
N THR A 109 12.88 10.11 5.46
CA THR A 109 13.38 11.37 4.88
C THR A 109 12.43 11.91 3.81
N ARG A 110 12.56 13.21 3.51
CA ARG A 110 11.99 13.81 2.28
C ARG A 110 12.52 13.18 0.99
N GLY A 111 13.63 12.44 1.05
CA GLY A 111 14.20 11.69 -0.07
C GLY A 111 13.72 10.25 -0.17
N CYS A 112 12.64 9.87 0.52
CA CYS A 112 12.08 8.51 0.54
C CYS A 112 12.98 7.44 1.18
N ASP A 113 13.94 7.83 2.00
CA ASP A 113 14.68 6.90 2.85
C ASP A 113 13.83 6.54 4.08
N THR A 114 13.96 5.30 4.56
CA THR A 114 13.33 4.85 5.80
C THR A 114 14.40 4.47 6.80
N LEU A 115 14.25 4.92 8.04
CA LEU A 115 15.20 4.72 9.12
C LEU A 115 14.63 3.73 10.14
N PHE A 116 15.49 2.79 10.52
CA PHE A 116 15.17 1.69 11.43
C PHE A 116 16.18 1.59 12.57
N TRP A 117 15.79 0.94 13.66
CA TRP A 117 16.70 0.39 14.65
C TRP A 117 16.99 -1.07 14.33
N ASP A 118 18.26 -1.48 14.46
CA ASP A 118 18.66 -2.88 14.47
C ASP A 118 18.45 -3.48 15.87
N VAL A 119 17.29 -4.10 16.06
CA VAL A 119 16.92 -4.76 17.33
C VAL A 119 17.84 -5.94 17.65
N SER A 120 18.48 -6.53 16.63
CA SER A 120 19.42 -7.64 16.82
C SER A 120 20.80 -7.22 17.34
N ALA A 121 21.13 -5.91 17.28
CA ALA A 121 22.43 -5.40 17.68
C ALA A 121 22.73 -5.62 19.19
N SER A 122 21.69 -5.59 20.04
CA SER A 122 21.82 -5.76 21.48
C SER A 122 20.49 -6.10 22.15
N ALA A 123 20.55 -6.83 23.26
CA ALA A 123 19.41 -7.01 24.16
C ALA A 123 19.05 -5.74 24.95
N ASP A 124 19.98 -4.77 25.03
CA ASP A 124 19.75 -3.43 25.58
C ASP A 124 19.30 -2.47 24.46
N PRO A 125 18.06 -1.94 24.49
CA PRO A 125 17.57 -0.99 23.50
C PRO A 125 18.44 0.26 23.35
N ASN A 126 19.12 0.68 24.42
CA ASN A 126 19.99 1.85 24.39
C ASN A 126 21.25 1.66 23.53
N ALA A 127 21.54 0.42 23.10
CA ALA A 127 22.65 0.09 22.22
C ALA A 127 22.20 -0.24 20.79
N TRP A 128 20.90 -0.06 20.47
CA TRP A 128 20.42 -0.28 19.11
C TRP A 128 21.01 0.73 18.13
N THR A 129 21.47 0.20 16.99
CA THR A 129 22.11 0.98 15.93
C THR A 129 21.13 1.32 14.83
N VAL A 130 21.42 2.38 14.08
CA VAL A 130 20.56 2.84 12.98
C VAL A 130 20.84 2.05 11.71
N VAL A 131 19.77 1.61 11.04
CA VAL A 131 19.82 1.10 9.66
C VAL A 131 18.99 2.02 8.77
N VAL A 132 19.53 2.41 7.64
CA VAL A 132 18.81 3.22 6.65
C VAL A 132 18.59 2.40 5.39
N ARG A 133 17.32 2.33 4.98
CA ARG A 133 16.93 1.90 3.65
C ARG A 133 16.90 3.12 2.75
N HIS A 134 17.70 3.12 1.69
CA HIS A 134 17.77 4.23 0.76
C HIS A 134 16.78 4.08 -0.41
N GLY A 135 15.88 5.05 -0.56
CA GLY A 135 14.80 5.01 -1.55
C GLY A 135 15.00 5.96 -2.70
N GLY A 136 15.46 5.48 -3.86
CA GLY A 136 15.50 6.35 -5.04
C GLY A 136 15.97 5.67 -6.32
N SER A 137 15.10 5.65 -7.32
CA SER A 137 15.47 5.42 -8.72
C SER A 137 16.15 6.68 -9.26
N GLY A 138 17.46 6.64 -9.47
CA GLY A 138 18.15 7.61 -10.33
C GLY A 138 19.46 8.18 -9.81
N ARG A 139 19.71 8.17 -8.49
CA ARG A 139 20.98 8.63 -7.90
C ARG A 139 21.71 7.58 -7.04
N SER A 140 21.03 6.48 -6.72
CA SER A 140 21.54 5.41 -5.86
C SER A 140 22.10 4.20 -6.63
N ARG A 141 22.31 4.31 -7.95
CA ARG A 141 22.97 3.26 -8.75
C ARG A 141 24.41 3.06 -8.23
N GLY A 142 24.59 2.07 -7.36
CA GLY A 142 25.86 1.72 -6.73
C GLY A 142 25.88 1.79 -5.19
N LEU A 143 24.81 2.27 -4.54
CA LEU A 143 24.69 2.27 -3.08
C LEU A 143 24.03 0.97 -2.61
N GLN A 144 24.49 0.42 -1.48
CA GLN A 144 23.78 -0.65 -0.78
C GLN A 144 22.40 -0.10 -0.39
N GLN A 145 21.32 -0.77 -0.80
CA GLN A 145 19.95 -0.33 -0.52
C GLN A 145 19.67 -0.30 0.98
N TRP A 146 20.30 -1.19 1.76
CA TRP A 146 20.29 -1.18 3.22
C TRP A 146 21.69 -0.88 3.74
N HIS A 147 21.83 0.16 4.56
CA HIS A 147 23.09 0.53 5.17
C HIS A 147 22.96 0.56 6.69
N ARG A 148 23.85 -0.17 7.39
CA ARG A 148 23.94 -0.17 8.85
C ARG A 148 24.96 0.87 9.30
N TYR A 149 24.63 1.64 10.33
CA TYR A 149 25.49 2.65 10.94
C TYR A 149 25.73 2.28 12.40
N ASP A 150 26.99 2.28 12.86
CA ASP A 150 27.35 2.00 14.26
C ASP A 150 27.04 3.20 15.18
N LEU A 151 25.84 3.75 15.05
CA LEU A 151 25.37 4.96 15.74
C LEU A 151 23.99 4.70 16.32
N THR A 152 23.80 5.08 17.58
CA THR A 152 22.48 5.21 18.22
C THR A 152 21.68 6.37 17.61
N LEU A 153 20.39 6.50 17.96
CA LEU A 153 19.52 7.55 17.41
C LEU A 153 20.14 8.94 17.54
N THR A 154 20.47 9.39 18.76
CA THR A 154 21.00 10.75 18.95
C THR A 154 22.37 10.93 18.29
N GLN A 155 23.22 9.90 18.29
CA GLN A 155 24.51 9.94 17.59
C GLN A 155 24.34 10.08 16.08
N TYR A 156 23.37 9.37 15.50
CA TYR A 156 23.04 9.47 14.08
C TYR A 156 22.52 10.86 13.73
N LEU A 157 21.57 11.41 14.51
CA LEU A 157 21.06 12.78 14.30
C LEU A 157 22.19 13.82 14.38
N ARG A 158 23.08 13.71 15.37
CA ARG A 158 24.26 14.60 15.48
C ARG A 158 25.15 14.50 14.25
N HIS A 159 25.37 13.29 13.75
CA HIS A 159 26.18 13.05 12.56
C HIS A 159 25.56 13.68 11.30
N THR A 160 24.23 13.83 11.23
CA THR A 160 23.58 14.50 10.09
C THR A 160 23.74 16.02 10.08
N VAL A 161 23.96 16.67 11.23
CA VAL A 161 24.10 18.15 11.36
C VAL A 161 25.56 18.62 11.21
N ARG A 162 26.50 17.69 11.00
CA ARG A 162 27.95 17.93 11.08
C ARG A 162 28.44 19.19 10.32
N ASP A 163 29.25 19.99 11.00
CA ASP A 163 30.00 21.12 10.41
C ASP A 163 31.31 20.68 9.72
N ALA A 164 31.81 19.49 10.08
CA ALA A 164 33.04 18.90 9.55
C ALA A 164 32.76 17.60 8.79
N TRP A 165 33.60 17.29 7.79
CA TRP A 165 33.49 16.04 7.04
C TRP A 165 33.99 14.85 7.88
N GLU A 166 33.05 14.13 8.48
CA GLU A 166 33.29 12.85 9.14
C GLU A 166 32.58 11.75 8.34
N LEU A 167 33.29 10.66 8.06
CA LEU A 167 32.68 9.47 7.45
C LEU A 167 32.01 8.63 8.53
N PRO A 168 30.79 8.12 8.29
CA PRO A 168 30.16 7.18 9.21
C PRO A 168 30.97 5.89 9.27
N SER A 169 30.83 5.15 10.37
CA SER A 169 31.30 3.76 10.46
C SER A 169 30.10 2.83 10.38
N PRO A 170 30.10 1.84 9.45
CA PRO A 170 30.92 1.76 8.24
C PRO A 170 30.65 2.90 7.24
N PRO A 171 31.60 3.23 6.33
CA PRO A 171 31.40 4.25 5.31
C PRO A 171 30.18 3.94 4.43
N GLY A 172 29.32 4.93 4.22
CA GLY A 172 28.06 4.74 3.52
C GLY A 172 27.49 6.05 2.97
N PRO A 173 26.30 6.00 2.36
CA PRO A 173 25.55 7.18 1.97
C PRO A 173 25.42 8.14 3.16
N LEU A 174 25.42 9.44 2.87
CA LEU A 174 25.41 10.44 3.91
C LEU A 174 24.15 11.30 3.78
N ILE A 175 23.31 11.24 4.81
CA ILE A 175 22.30 12.27 5.03
C ILE A 175 23.02 13.49 5.61
N GLY A 176 22.72 14.67 5.05
CA GLY A 176 23.30 15.95 5.46
C GLY A 176 24.59 16.36 4.74
N PRO A 177 25.22 17.49 5.13
CA PRO A 177 24.93 18.23 6.36
C PRO A 177 23.54 18.87 6.32
N LEU A 178 22.76 18.64 7.38
CA LEU A 178 21.44 19.23 7.59
C LEU A 178 21.56 20.45 8.50
N PRO A 179 20.65 21.44 8.38
CA PRO A 179 20.50 22.46 9.40
C PRO A 179 20.29 21.84 10.80
N GLY A 180 20.91 22.41 11.83
CA GLY A 180 20.65 22.05 13.23
C GLY A 180 19.32 22.62 13.72
N SER A 181 18.22 22.33 13.05
CA SER A 181 16.88 22.80 13.40
C SER A 181 15.98 21.65 13.84
N ALA A 182 15.18 21.85 14.88
CA ALA A 182 14.12 20.94 15.29
C ALA A 182 12.78 21.68 15.20
N ALA A 183 11.91 21.26 14.29
CA ALA A 183 10.61 21.85 14.09
C ALA A 183 9.48 20.86 14.39
N ARG A 184 8.33 21.35 14.84
CA ARG A 184 7.08 20.58 14.75
C ARG A 184 6.79 20.29 13.28
N THR A 185 6.37 19.06 12.97
CA THR A 185 6.04 18.69 11.59
C THR A 185 4.91 19.57 11.05
N ALA A 186 5.03 20.01 9.79
CA ALA A 186 3.97 20.77 9.14
C ALA A 186 2.72 19.91 8.86
N PHE A 187 2.88 18.59 8.84
CA PHE A 187 1.80 17.64 8.54
C PHE A 187 0.94 17.33 9.77
N LEU A 188 1.55 17.34 10.97
CA LEU A 188 0.93 16.97 12.25
C LEU A 188 0.84 18.15 13.22
N GLU A 189 0.18 19.23 12.80
CA GLU A 189 0.06 20.47 13.58
C GLU A 189 -0.68 20.27 14.92
N THR A 190 -1.59 19.30 14.98
CA THR A 190 -2.47 19.03 16.11
C THR A 190 -2.36 17.57 16.57
N ALA A 191 -1.17 16.99 16.47
CA ALA A 191 -0.90 15.63 16.93
C ALA A 191 -1.38 15.41 18.37
N ALA A 192 -2.11 14.32 18.57
CA ALA A 192 -2.58 13.85 19.87
C ALA A 192 -1.84 12.57 20.27
N PRO A 193 -1.84 12.20 21.57
CA PRO A 193 -1.35 10.91 22.04
C PRO A 193 -1.96 9.74 21.27
N TRP A 194 -1.11 8.83 20.79
CA TRP A 194 -1.59 7.59 20.19
C TRP A 194 -1.90 6.56 21.28
N THR A 195 -2.99 5.83 21.10
CA THR A 195 -3.35 4.70 21.95
C THR A 195 -3.25 3.44 21.11
N PRO A 196 -2.46 2.44 21.53
CA PRO A 196 -2.38 1.19 20.79
C PRO A 196 -3.77 0.57 20.58
N PRO A 197 -4.09 0.09 19.36
CA PRO A 197 -5.37 -0.51 19.09
C PRO A 197 -5.54 -1.79 19.92
N ALA A 198 -6.75 -2.03 20.40
CA ALA A 198 -7.09 -3.31 21.01
C ALA A 198 -6.94 -4.43 19.97
N PRO A 199 -6.55 -5.66 20.38
CA PRO A 199 -6.53 -6.80 19.47
C PRO A 199 -7.89 -6.95 18.78
N ALA A 200 -7.89 -6.93 17.44
CA ALA A 200 -9.11 -7.10 16.67
C ALA A 200 -9.67 -8.51 16.88
N VAL A 201 -10.98 -8.61 17.07
CA VAL A 201 -11.67 -9.91 17.06
C VAL A 201 -11.61 -10.43 15.62
N PRO A 202 -11.13 -11.67 15.39
CA PRO A 202 -11.09 -12.24 14.05
C PRO A 202 -12.47 -12.19 13.39
N ARG A 203 -12.53 -11.69 12.15
CA ARG A 203 -13.77 -11.59 11.39
C ARG A 203 -14.42 -12.94 11.12
N LEU A 204 -13.60 -13.98 10.97
CA LEU A 204 -14.03 -15.35 10.68
C LEU A 204 -13.58 -16.29 11.80
N THR A 205 -14.41 -17.30 12.08
CA THR A 205 -13.99 -18.47 12.86
C THR A 205 -12.94 -19.30 12.10
N GLU A 206 -12.20 -20.16 12.80
CA GLU A 206 -11.21 -21.05 12.16
C GLU A 206 -11.83 -22.00 11.12
N ALA A 207 -13.09 -22.40 11.32
CA ALA A 207 -13.82 -23.22 10.34
C ALA A 207 -14.16 -22.43 9.08
N GLU A 208 -14.70 -21.21 9.24
CA GLU A 208 -15.00 -20.32 8.12
C GLU A 208 -13.73 -19.89 7.38
N ARG A 209 -12.64 -19.60 8.10
CA ARG A 209 -11.35 -19.26 7.51
C ARG A 209 -10.82 -20.39 6.63
N ARG A 210 -10.98 -21.66 7.04
CA ARG A 210 -10.63 -22.82 6.22
C ARG A 210 -11.45 -22.89 4.93
N ILE A 211 -12.74 -22.62 5.01
CA ILE A 211 -13.62 -22.59 3.84
C ILE A 211 -13.23 -21.43 2.92
N ALA A 212 -13.12 -20.22 3.46
CA ALA A 212 -12.77 -19.01 2.73
C ALA A 212 -11.43 -19.14 2.00
N LEU A 213 -10.39 -19.66 2.66
CA LEU A 213 -9.03 -19.67 2.12
C LEU A 213 -8.64 -20.96 1.37
N LYS A 214 -9.29 -22.11 1.63
CA LYS A 214 -8.77 -23.40 1.14
C LYS A 214 -9.79 -24.25 0.39
N THR A 215 -11.01 -24.41 0.92
CA THR A 215 -11.92 -25.45 0.42
C THR A 215 -13.16 -24.94 -0.30
N GLY A 216 -13.59 -23.71 -0.04
CA GLY A 216 -14.74 -23.11 -0.69
C GLY A 216 -14.42 -22.73 -2.15
N THR A 217 -15.46 -22.61 -2.96
CA THR A 217 -15.39 -22.23 -4.39
C THR A 217 -16.46 -21.21 -4.74
N GLY A 218 -16.27 -20.45 -5.82
CA GLY A 218 -17.26 -19.50 -6.33
C GLY A 218 -17.77 -18.50 -5.30
N LEU A 219 -19.05 -18.12 -5.41
CA LEU A 219 -19.67 -17.09 -4.58
C LEU A 219 -19.66 -17.39 -3.08
N GLU A 220 -19.75 -18.66 -2.68
CA GLU A 220 -19.75 -19.01 -1.26
C GLU A 220 -18.41 -18.68 -0.60
N ALA A 221 -17.31 -18.98 -1.27
CA ALA A 221 -15.99 -18.56 -0.83
C ALA A 221 -15.86 -17.03 -0.86
N LEU A 222 -16.31 -16.41 -1.95
CA LEU A 222 -16.22 -14.95 -2.11
C LEU A 222 -16.97 -14.21 -0.99
N ARG A 223 -18.18 -14.65 -0.61
CA ARG A 223 -18.96 -14.07 0.51
C ARG A 223 -18.24 -14.15 1.85
N LEU A 224 -17.48 -15.22 2.10
CA LEU A 224 -16.67 -15.33 3.31
C LEU A 224 -15.43 -14.43 3.23
N LEU A 225 -14.80 -14.32 2.06
CA LEU A 225 -13.64 -13.47 1.86
C LEU A 225 -14.03 -11.99 1.96
N SER A 226 -14.99 -11.55 1.16
CA SER A 226 -15.51 -10.19 1.09
C SER A 226 -17.03 -10.24 1.25
N PRO A 227 -17.60 -9.91 2.42
CA PRO A 227 -19.04 -9.92 2.61
C PRO A 227 -19.75 -8.95 1.63
N PRO A 228 -20.87 -9.35 1.01
CA PRO A 228 -21.60 -8.47 0.10
C PRO A 228 -22.22 -7.29 0.87
N PRO A 229 -22.39 -6.13 0.21
CA PRO A 229 -23.08 -5.00 0.81
C PRO A 229 -24.56 -5.32 1.02
N ALA A 230 -25.16 -4.69 2.04
CA ALA A 230 -26.59 -4.84 2.29
C ALA A 230 -27.46 -4.32 1.13
N THR A 231 -26.96 -3.31 0.41
CA THR A 231 -27.60 -2.72 -0.76
C THR A 231 -26.57 -2.55 -1.88
N PRO A 232 -26.48 -3.51 -2.81
CA PRO A 232 -25.68 -3.38 -4.02
C PRO A 232 -26.07 -2.15 -4.85
N TYR A 233 -25.08 -1.45 -5.39
CA TYR A 233 -25.32 -0.30 -6.26
C TYR A 233 -24.96 -0.62 -7.71
N LEU A 234 -25.91 -0.44 -8.62
CA LEU A 234 -25.72 -0.70 -10.06
C LEU A 234 -25.89 0.55 -10.92
N GLY A 235 -26.42 1.64 -10.36
CA GLY A 235 -26.98 2.76 -11.11
C GLY A 235 -28.51 2.73 -11.14
N GLY A 236 -29.10 3.60 -11.96
CA GLY A 236 -30.55 3.80 -12.06
C GLY A 236 -31.22 3.23 -13.32
N GLY A 237 -30.44 2.64 -14.24
CA GLY A 237 -30.90 2.11 -15.52
C GLY A 237 -31.27 0.62 -15.46
N THR A 238 -31.38 0.01 -16.65
CA THR A 238 -31.72 -1.41 -16.83
C THR A 238 -30.67 -2.14 -17.65
N TRP A 239 -30.55 -3.46 -17.47
CA TRP A 239 -29.65 -4.28 -18.27
C TRP A 239 -30.07 -4.30 -19.74
N GLU A 240 -31.39 -4.27 -20.01
CA GLU A 240 -31.95 -4.23 -21.35
C GLU A 240 -31.49 -2.99 -22.12
N ASP A 241 -31.49 -1.82 -21.49
CA ASP A 241 -31.01 -0.57 -22.09
C ASP A 241 -29.49 -0.64 -22.37
N LEU A 242 -28.71 -1.14 -21.41
CA LEU A 242 -27.27 -1.30 -21.58
C LEU A 242 -26.93 -2.28 -22.72
N PHE A 243 -27.64 -3.41 -22.82
CA PHE A 243 -27.41 -4.40 -23.88
C PHE A 243 -27.81 -3.87 -25.25
N ALA A 244 -28.87 -3.06 -25.33
CA ALA A 244 -29.26 -2.40 -26.56
C ALA A 244 -28.19 -1.39 -27.03
N GLU A 245 -27.56 -0.70 -26.08
CA GLU A 245 -26.50 0.27 -26.36
C GLU A 245 -25.17 -0.41 -26.74
N LEU A 246 -24.76 -1.46 -26.03
CA LEU A 246 -23.57 -2.26 -26.36
C LEU A 246 -23.77 -3.14 -27.61
N GLY A 247 -25.01 -3.34 -28.07
CA GLY A 247 -25.32 -4.27 -29.16
C GLY A 247 -25.06 -5.75 -28.82
N THR A 248 -24.83 -6.07 -27.55
CA THR A 248 -24.55 -7.42 -27.06
C THR A 248 -24.95 -7.56 -25.59
N ARG A 249 -25.22 -8.78 -25.14
CA ARG A 249 -25.38 -9.07 -23.71
C ARG A 249 -24.00 -9.18 -23.05
N LEU A 250 -23.95 -8.98 -21.74
CA LEU A 250 -22.76 -9.28 -20.95
C LEU A 250 -22.77 -10.74 -20.44
N PRO A 251 -21.62 -11.28 -20.00
CA PRO A 251 -21.55 -12.64 -19.46
C PRO A 251 -22.41 -12.82 -18.21
N GLY A 252 -23.14 -13.92 -18.10
CA GLY A 252 -24.09 -14.19 -17.01
C GLY A 252 -23.44 -14.27 -15.63
N GLU A 253 -22.17 -14.67 -15.57
CA GLU A 253 -21.38 -14.65 -14.34
C GLU A 253 -21.19 -13.22 -13.81
N TYR A 254 -20.95 -12.24 -14.69
CA TYR A 254 -20.86 -10.83 -14.32
C TYR A 254 -22.18 -10.30 -13.79
N LEU A 255 -23.31 -10.61 -14.45
CA LEU A 255 -24.64 -10.24 -13.97
C LEU A 255 -24.92 -10.81 -12.58
N THR A 256 -24.52 -12.06 -12.35
CA THR A 256 -24.67 -12.74 -11.06
C THR A 256 -23.87 -12.04 -9.96
N LEU A 257 -22.61 -11.70 -10.25
CA LEU A 257 -21.76 -10.96 -9.31
C LEU A 257 -22.31 -9.56 -9.02
N MET A 258 -22.75 -8.86 -10.07
CA MET A 258 -23.35 -7.52 -10.00
C MET A 258 -24.65 -7.51 -9.19
N ALA A 259 -25.49 -8.53 -9.30
CA ALA A 259 -26.71 -8.64 -8.51
C ALA A 259 -26.43 -8.78 -7.00
N GLU A 260 -25.31 -9.42 -6.64
CA GLU A 260 -24.94 -9.69 -5.24
C GLU A 260 -24.09 -8.57 -4.62
N TYR A 261 -23.15 -8.00 -5.37
CA TYR A 261 -22.20 -7.00 -4.87
C TYR A 261 -22.45 -5.60 -5.42
N GLY A 262 -22.93 -5.51 -6.67
CA GLY A 262 -22.98 -4.25 -7.41
C GLY A 262 -21.59 -3.80 -7.86
N ALA A 263 -21.52 -2.55 -8.28
CA ALA A 263 -20.27 -1.86 -8.55
C ALA A 263 -19.60 -1.45 -7.23
N GLY A 264 -18.27 -1.44 -7.24
CA GLY A 264 -17.49 -1.28 -6.03
C GLY A 264 -16.00 -1.37 -6.28
N CYS A 265 -15.22 -1.30 -5.20
CA CYS A 265 -13.80 -1.61 -5.22
C CYS A 265 -13.48 -2.80 -4.34
N TRP A 266 -12.80 -3.77 -4.95
CA TRP A 266 -12.26 -4.93 -4.30
C TRP A 266 -10.86 -4.61 -3.76
N SER A 267 -10.66 -4.92 -2.48
CA SER A 267 -9.39 -4.79 -1.75
C SER A 267 -8.77 -3.39 -1.82
N GLY A 268 -9.58 -2.34 -2.03
CA GLY A 268 -9.11 -0.97 -2.21
C GLY A 268 -8.29 -0.72 -3.48
N TRP A 269 -8.23 -1.69 -4.40
CA TRP A 269 -7.35 -1.65 -5.57
C TRP A 269 -8.09 -1.86 -6.91
N LEU A 270 -8.99 -2.84 -7.01
CA LEU A 270 -9.69 -3.20 -8.24
C LEU A 270 -11.10 -2.62 -8.27
N ARG A 271 -11.35 -1.64 -9.14
CA ARG A 271 -12.60 -0.89 -9.23
C ARG A 271 -13.46 -1.41 -10.38
N PHE A 272 -14.69 -1.76 -10.07
CA PHE A 272 -15.68 -2.17 -11.06
C PHE A 272 -16.49 -0.96 -11.48
N LEU A 273 -16.73 -0.84 -12.78
CA LEU A 273 -17.54 0.24 -13.35
C LEU A 273 -19.00 0.09 -12.91
N THR A 274 -19.73 1.19 -12.82
CA THR A 274 -21.16 1.22 -12.52
C THR A 274 -21.96 0.94 -13.80
N PRO A 275 -22.48 -0.30 -14.02
CA PRO A 275 -22.96 -0.70 -15.34
C PRO A 275 -24.23 0.01 -15.79
N LEU A 276 -25.15 0.34 -14.86
CA LEU A 276 -26.48 0.88 -15.16
C LEU A 276 -26.56 2.38 -14.84
N ARG A 277 -25.45 3.11 -14.90
CA ARG A 277 -25.47 4.57 -14.71
C ARG A 277 -26.10 5.27 -15.91
N THR A 278 -27.06 6.15 -15.64
CA THR A 278 -27.83 6.89 -16.66
C THR A 278 -27.43 8.36 -16.81
N GLY A 279 -26.58 8.87 -15.91
CA GLY A 279 -26.08 10.25 -15.90
C GLY A 279 -24.80 10.41 -16.72
N GLU A 280 -23.88 11.24 -16.23
CA GLU A 280 -22.50 11.31 -16.77
C GLU A 280 -21.69 10.07 -16.35
N ARG A 281 -20.62 9.76 -17.09
CA ARG A 281 -19.69 8.66 -16.77
C ARG A 281 -20.40 7.31 -16.79
N ARG A 282 -21.15 7.10 -17.88
CA ARG A 282 -21.87 5.87 -18.15
C ARG A 282 -20.85 4.77 -18.43
N PHE A 283 -21.32 3.52 -18.34
CA PHE A 283 -20.49 2.37 -18.67
C PHE A 283 -19.84 2.49 -20.06
N LEU A 284 -20.61 2.94 -21.06
CA LEU A 284 -20.10 3.13 -22.41
C LEU A 284 -19.06 4.27 -22.50
N ASP A 285 -19.25 5.37 -21.76
CA ASP A 285 -18.27 6.47 -21.74
C ASP A 285 -16.88 5.94 -21.35
N HIS A 286 -16.80 5.05 -20.34
CA HIS A 286 -15.55 4.43 -19.92
C HIS A 286 -15.00 3.43 -20.94
N VAL A 287 -15.87 2.67 -21.61
CA VAL A 287 -15.46 1.75 -22.71
C VAL A 287 -14.86 2.54 -23.86
N GLU A 288 -15.48 3.64 -24.26
CA GLU A 288 -15.01 4.55 -25.31
C GLU A 288 -13.68 5.22 -24.91
N GLU A 289 -13.60 5.81 -23.71
CA GLU A 289 -12.38 6.44 -23.19
C GLU A 289 -11.19 5.47 -23.16
N THR A 290 -11.42 4.25 -22.69
CA THR A 290 -10.38 3.20 -22.63
C THR A 290 -9.96 2.77 -24.02
N THR A 291 -10.92 2.63 -24.94
CA THR A 291 -10.67 2.21 -26.31
C THR A 291 -9.87 3.25 -27.08
N ASP A 292 -10.28 4.52 -26.98
CA ASP A 292 -9.59 5.64 -27.63
C ASP A 292 -8.16 5.80 -27.10
N ALA A 293 -7.98 5.70 -25.78
CA ALA A 293 -6.65 5.74 -25.16
C ALA A 293 -5.75 4.60 -25.65
N TYR A 294 -6.28 3.38 -25.70
CA TYR A 294 -5.54 2.21 -26.15
C TYR A 294 -5.18 2.30 -27.64
N LEU A 295 -6.12 2.70 -28.51
CA LEU A 295 -5.88 2.87 -29.94
C LEU A 295 -4.86 3.97 -30.23
N SER A 296 -4.93 5.08 -29.49
CA SER A 296 -3.93 6.16 -29.61
C SER A 296 -2.53 5.65 -29.27
N LEU A 297 -2.37 4.83 -28.24
CA LEU A 297 -1.08 4.23 -27.90
C LEU A 297 -0.65 3.18 -28.93
N LYS A 298 -1.60 2.43 -29.49
CA LYS A 298 -1.36 1.42 -30.52
C LYS A 298 -0.83 2.01 -31.83
N GLU A 299 -1.19 3.24 -32.18
CA GLU A 299 -0.66 3.92 -33.37
C GLU A 299 0.87 4.10 -33.31
N ASP A 300 1.38 4.48 -32.14
CA ASP A 300 2.80 4.73 -31.92
C ASP A 300 3.57 3.47 -31.46
N PHE A 301 2.90 2.57 -30.74
CA PHE A 301 3.48 1.44 -30.04
C PHE A 301 2.68 0.13 -30.24
N PRO A 302 2.46 -0.31 -31.49
CA PRO A 302 1.59 -1.44 -31.80
C PRO A 302 2.06 -2.78 -31.20
N GLU A 303 3.37 -2.95 -31.01
CA GLU A 303 3.94 -4.16 -30.40
C GLU A 303 3.58 -4.33 -28.92
N TYR A 304 3.29 -3.22 -28.21
CA TYR A 304 2.89 -3.24 -26.80
C TYR A 304 1.36 -3.22 -26.64
N HIS A 305 0.61 -2.95 -27.72
CA HIS A 305 -0.85 -2.82 -27.71
C HIS A 305 -1.51 -3.75 -28.75
N PRO A 306 -1.33 -5.08 -28.64
CA PRO A 306 -1.75 -6.01 -29.69
C PRO A 306 -3.26 -6.21 -29.78
N LEU A 307 -4.01 -6.10 -28.66
CA LEU A 307 -5.44 -6.39 -28.60
C LEU A 307 -6.27 -5.60 -29.62
N PRO A 308 -7.26 -6.23 -30.30
CA PRO A 308 -8.35 -5.50 -30.94
C PRO A 308 -9.22 -4.83 -29.87
N MET A 309 -9.91 -3.75 -30.22
CA MET A 309 -10.79 -3.03 -29.29
C MET A 309 -12.25 -3.18 -29.70
N TRP A 310 -13.14 -3.28 -28.71
CA TRP A 310 -14.57 -3.29 -28.98
C TRP A 310 -14.97 -2.00 -29.73
N PRO A 311 -15.84 -2.06 -30.77
CA PRO A 311 -16.72 -3.17 -31.16
C PRO A 311 -16.16 -4.11 -32.25
N GLU A 312 -14.85 -4.10 -32.53
CA GLU A 312 -14.27 -5.07 -33.47
C GLU A 312 -14.50 -6.52 -32.99
N PRO A 313 -14.67 -7.51 -33.87
CA PRO A 313 -14.80 -8.92 -33.47
C PRO A 313 -13.59 -9.39 -32.65
N GLY A 314 -13.84 -9.99 -31.49
CA GLY A 314 -12.78 -10.36 -30.53
C GLY A 314 -12.21 -9.18 -29.75
N GLY A 315 -12.77 -7.98 -29.93
CA GLY A 315 -12.33 -6.74 -29.30
C GLY A 315 -12.43 -6.78 -27.78
N PHE A 316 -11.48 -6.13 -27.11
CA PHE A 316 -11.45 -5.95 -25.67
C PHE A 316 -12.58 -5.02 -25.22
N LEU A 317 -13.44 -5.51 -24.33
CA LEU A 317 -14.53 -4.78 -23.69
C LEU A 317 -14.23 -4.63 -22.19
N PRO A 318 -13.78 -3.46 -21.70
CA PRO A 318 -13.44 -3.25 -20.30
C PRO A 318 -14.70 -3.17 -19.42
N PHE A 319 -14.59 -3.65 -18.19
CA PHE A 319 -15.62 -3.49 -17.16
C PHE A 319 -15.07 -3.10 -15.78
N ALA A 320 -13.75 -3.10 -15.61
CA ALA A 320 -13.09 -2.78 -14.36
C ALA A 320 -11.67 -2.26 -14.61
N ASN A 321 -11.18 -1.44 -13.69
CA ASN A 321 -9.81 -0.93 -13.73
C ASN A 321 -9.12 -0.94 -12.36
N SER A 322 -7.80 -0.90 -12.35
CA SER A 322 -7.01 -0.80 -11.13
C SER A 322 -6.70 0.65 -10.76
N ILE A 323 -6.32 0.89 -9.49
CA ILE A 323 -5.79 2.20 -9.07
C ILE A 323 -4.49 2.59 -9.80
N ASP A 324 -3.79 1.63 -10.38
CA ASP A 324 -2.56 1.85 -11.14
C ASP A 324 -2.83 2.06 -12.65
N GLY A 325 -4.06 1.84 -13.10
CA GLY A 325 -4.51 2.08 -14.48
C GLY A 325 -4.43 0.85 -15.40
N ASP A 326 -4.43 -0.36 -14.82
CA ASP A 326 -4.63 -1.60 -15.56
C ASP A 326 -6.12 -1.79 -15.85
N GLU A 327 -6.46 -2.27 -17.03
CA GLU A 327 -7.85 -2.46 -17.46
C GLU A 327 -8.18 -3.96 -17.51
N ILE A 328 -9.35 -4.35 -17.01
CA ILE A 328 -9.83 -5.74 -17.03
C ILE A 328 -11.13 -5.80 -17.81
N GLY A 329 -11.20 -6.79 -18.69
CA GLY A 329 -12.28 -6.88 -19.65
C GLY A 329 -12.40 -8.28 -20.25
N TRP A 330 -13.31 -8.38 -21.20
CA TRP A 330 -13.51 -9.58 -21.99
C TRP A 330 -12.97 -9.39 -23.40
N LEU A 331 -12.41 -10.44 -23.98
CA LEU A 331 -12.28 -10.55 -25.42
C LEU A 331 -13.60 -11.03 -25.98
N THR A 332 -14.26 -10.21 -26.80
CA THR A 332 -15.60 -10.49 -27.35
C THR A 332 -15.56 -11.51 -28.50
N GLU A 333 -14.98 -12.68 -28.22
CA GLU A 333 -14.74 -13.76 -29.19
C GLU A 333 -15.95 -14.69 -29.32
N GLY A 334 -16.46 -14.83 -30.53
CA GLY A 334 -17.61 -15.69 -30.82
C GLY A 334 -18.95 -15.13 -30.34
N ASP A 335 -20.01 -15.89 -30.60
CA ASP A 335 -21.39 -15.42 -30.43
C ASP A 335 -21.95 -15.64 -29.01
N ASP A 336 -21.21 -16.34 -28.15
CA ASP A 336 -21.64 -16.67 -26.79
C ASP A 336 -20.85 -15.88 -25.73
N PRO A 337 -21.42 -14.81 -25.16
CA PRO A 337 -20.77 -14.02 -24.13
C PRO A 337 -20.36 -14.80 -22.87
N ASP A 338 -21.00 -15.93 -22.57
CA ASP A 338 -20.59 -16.74 -21.41
C ASP A 338 -19.26 -17.50 -21.65
N ALA A 339 -18.80 -17.56 -22.90
CA ALA A 339 -17.53 -18.16 -23.30
C ALA A 339 -16.42 -17.13 -23.56
N TRP A 340 -16.70 -15.84 -23.40
CA TRP A 340 -15.71 -14.79 -23.66
C TRP A 340 -14.53 -14.88 -22.69
N PRO A 341 -13.28 -14.94 -23.20
CA PRO A 341 -12.10 -14.96 -22.34
C PRO A 341 -11.98 -13.67 -21.52
N LEU A 342 -11.69 -13.83 -20.22
CA LEU A 342 -11.31 -12.73 -19.33
C LEU A 342 -9.83 -12.40 -19.53
N ILE A 343 -9.48 -11.12 -19.58
CA ILE A 343 -8.09 -10.70 -19.75
C ILE A 343 -7.85 -9.36 -19.04
N VAL A 344 -6.57 -9.10 -18.74
CA VAL A 344 -6.07 -7.80 -18.29
C VAL A 344 -5.25 -7.16 -19.40
N SER A 345 -5.48 -5.88 -19.64
CA SER A 345 -4.61 -4.98 -20.39
C SER A 345 -3.74 -4.22 -19.37
N PRO A 346 -2.52 -4.71 -19.06
CA PRO A 346 -1.69 -4.14 -18.02
C PRO A 346 -1.04 -2.83 -18.47
N ARG A 347 -0.90 -1.86 -17.55
CA ARG A 347 -0.26 -0.57 -17.85
C ARG A 347 1.26 -0.64 -17.87
N HIS A 348 1.82 -1.55 -17.07
CA HIS A 348 3.25 -1.58 -16.73
C HIS A 348 3.94 -2.90 -17.08
N ALA A 349 3.32 -3.70 -17.95
CA ALA A 349 3.86 -4.96 -18.42
C ALA A 349 3.43 -5.21 -19.87
N ASP A 350 4.07 -6.17 -20.52
CA ASP A 350 3.64 -6.65 -21.83
C ASP A 350 2.29 -7.38 -21.71
N GLN A 351 1.51 -7.37 -22.80
CA GLN A 351 0.23 -8.05 -22.86
C GLN A 351 0.39 -9.56 -22.64
N GLY A 352 -0.30 -10.09 -21.62
CA GLY A 352 -0.37 -11.51 -21.32
C GLY A 352 -1.52 -12.23 -22.03
N GLU A 353 -1.61 -13.54 -21.83
CA GLU A 353 -2.71 -14.38 -22.31
C GLU A 353 -3.99 -14.16 -21.49
N PRO A 354 -5.17 -14.52 -22.03
CA PRO A 354 -6.41 -14.58 -21.26
C PRO A 354 -6.29 -15.49 -20.03
N TRP A 355 -7.06 -15.19 -19.00
CA TRP A 355 -7.10 -15.95 -17.77
C TRP A 355 -7.81 -17.28 -17.95
N GLU A 356 -7.30 -18.34 -17.32
CA GLU A 356 -7.94 -19.65 -17.31
C GLU A 356 -9.20 -19.71 -16.40
N HIS A 357 -9.35 -18.71 -15.53
CA HIS A 357 -10.43 -18.63 -14.55
C HIS A 357 -11.64 -17.86 -15.08
N GLY A 358 -12.84 -18.27 -14.65
CA GLY A 358 -14.02 -17.38 -14.66
C GLY A 358 -13.86 -16.22 -13.69
N LEU A 359 -14.71 -15.20 -13.79
CA LEU A 359 -14.59 -13.94 -13.05
C LEU A 359 -14.61 -14.16 -11.54
N ILE A 360 -15.55 -14.95 -11.03
CA ILE A 360 -15.73 -15.14 -9.59
C ILE A 360 -14.57 -15.97 -9.03
N ASP A 361 -14.15 -17.02 -9.75
CA ASP A 361 -13.02 -17.84 -9.34
C ASP A 361 -11.69 -17.07 -9.42
N ALA A 362 -11.54 -16.17 -10.39
CA ALA A 362 -10.40 -15.25 -10.47
C ALA A 362 -10.35 -14.32 -9.24
N LEU A 363 -11.49 -13.72 -8.84
CA LEU A 363 -11.57 -12.88 -7.65
C LEU A 363 -11.27 -13.67 -6.36
N VAL A 364 -11.78 -14.90 -6.23
CA VAL A 364 -11.49 -15.78 -5.09
C VAL A 364 -10.00 -16.13 -5.03
N ALA A 365 -9.42 -16.54 -6.16
CA ALA A 365 -8.01 -16.92 -6.23
C ALA A 365 -7.08 -15.71 -5.99
N TRP A 366 -7.46 -14.54 -6.51
CA TRP A 366 -6.72 -13.29 -6.29
C TRP A 366 -6.78 -12.85 -4.82
N GLN A 367 -7.96 -12.83 -4.20
CA GLN A 367 -8.11 -12.50 -2.78
C GLN A 367 -7.48 -13.51 -1.84
N ARG A 368 -7.18 -14.73 -2.31
CA ARG A 368 -6.38 -15.72 -1.56
C ARG A 368 -4.87 -15.54 -1.73
N GLY A 369 -4.43 -14.68 -2.65
CA GLY A 369 -3.04 -14.57 -3.07
C GLY A 369 -2.53 -15.75 -3.91
N THR A 370 -3.43 -16.61 -4.41
CA THR A 370 -3.05 -17.79 -5.22
C THR A 370 -3.09 -17.54 -6.72
N PHE A 371 -3.64 -16.39 -7.14
CA PHE A 371 -3.61 -15.93 -8.52
C PHE A 371 -2.84 -14.61 -8.58
N VAL A 372 -1.67 -14.66 -9.23
CA VAL A 372 -0.77 -13.52 -9.42
C VAL A 372 -0.45 -13.43 -10.91
N THR A 373 -0.74 -12.28 -11.50
CA THR A 373 -0.47 -12.00 -12.91
C THR A 373 -0.07 -10.53 -13.06
N ALA A 374 0.58 -10.20 -14.17
CA ALA A 374 0.83 -8.81 -14.53
C ALA A 374 -0.48 -8.02 -14.55
N GLY A 375 -0.45 -6.79 -14.03
CA GLY A 375 -1.63 -5.95 -13.92
C GLY A 375 -2.63 -6.36 -12.84
N LEU A 376 -2.27 -7.26 -11.90
CA LEU A 376 -3.00 -7.46 -10.64
C LEU A 376 -2.05 -7.32 -9.45
N ALA A 377 -2.45 -6.58 -8.41
CA ALA A 377 -1.67 -6.48 -7.18
C ALA A 377 -1.61 -7.83 -6.44
N GLY A 378 -0.41 -8.25 -6.05
CA GLY A 378 -0.20 -9.47 -5.26
C GLY A 378 -0.23 -9.24 -3.74
N LEU A 379 -0.53 -10.29 -2.98
CA LEU A 379 -0.30 -10.33 -1.54
C LEU A 379 1.16 -10.72 -1.26
N ASP A 380 1.71 -10.17 -0.18
CA ASP A 380 2.94 -10.66 0.42
C ASP A 380 2.66 -12.01 1.11
N GLU A 381 3.65 -12.90 1.19
CA GLU A 381 3.44 -14.25 1.73
C GLU A 381 3.04 -14.28 3.21
N ASP A 382 3.32 -13.22 3.97
CA ASP A 382 2.90 -13.07 5.37
C ASP A 382 1.64 -12.24 5.56
N ASP A 383 1.05 -11.72 4.48
CA ASP A 383 -0.22 -11.03 4.58
C ASP A 383 -1.32 -12.02 4.96
N ASP A 384 -2.24 -11.62 5.85
CA ASP A 384 -3.47 -12.38 6.06
C ASP A 384 -4.47 -12.03 4.96
N PRO A 385 -4.81 -12.94 4.02
CA PRO A 385 -5.69 -12.60 2.91
C PRO A 385 -7.07 -12.12 3.36
N ILE A 386 -7.52 -12.55 4.55
CA ILE A 386 -8.80 -12.13 5.17
C ILE A 386 -8.82 -10.64 5.54
N GLU A 387 -7.67 -10.06 5.86
CA GLU A 387 -7.53 -8.64 6.21
C GLU A 387 -7.69 -7.75 4.97
N PHE A 388 -7.12 -8.19 3.84
CA PHE A 388 -7.11 -7.47 2.56
C PHE A 388 -8.36 -7.73 1.71
N ALA A 389 -9.00 -8.89 1.87
CA ALA A 389 -10.27 -9.21 1.23
C ALA A 389 -11.38 -8.32 1.78
N ARG A 390 -11.65 -7.23 1.06
CA ARG A 390 -12.70 -6.25 1.36
C ARG A 390 -13.42 -5.85 0.08
N PHE A 391 -14.68 -5.45 0.22
CA PHE A 391 -15.43 -4.83 -0.85
C PHE A 391 -16.05 -3.54 -0.36
N GLU A 392 -15.78 -2.45 -1.05
CA GLU A 392 -16.42 -1.16 -0.84
C GLU A 392 -17.44 -0.92 -1.96
N ALA A 393 -18.73 -0.91 -1.61
CA ALA A 393 -19.78 -0.69 -2.59
C ALA A 393 -19.86 0.79 -3.01
N TRP A 394 -20.10 1.02 -4.29
CA TRP A 394 -20.26 2.37 -4.82
C TRP A 394 -21.55 3.03 -4.39
N THR A 395 -21.56 4.34 -4.54
CA THR A 395 -22.75 5.18 -4.44
C THR A 395 -22.84 6.03 -5.69
N ASP A 396 -23.91 6.81 -5.83
CA ASP A 396 -24.07 7.74 -6.95
C ASP A 396 -22.98 8.83 -7.02
N ALA A 397 -22.20 9.02 -5.96
CA ALA A 397 -21.06 9.95 -5.95
C ALA A 397 -19.76 9.33 -6.50
N ALA A 398 -19.70 8.01 -6.70
CA ALA A 398 -18.50 7.35 -7.20
C ALA A 398 -18.22 7.76 -8.65
N TYR A 399 -16.94 7.94 -8.99
CA TYR A 399 -16.56 8.28 -10.36
C TYR A 399 -16.78 7.10 -11.31
N TRP A 400 -16.43 5.90 -10.85
CA TRP A 400 -16.41 4.65 -11.60
C TRP A 400 -17.78 3.98 -11.70
#